data_AF-A0A9P5Q0N5-F1
#
_entry.id   AF-A0A9P5Q0N5-F1
#
_cell.length_a   1.000
_cell.length_b   1.000
_cell.length_c   1.000
_cell.angle_alpha   90.00
_cell.angle_beta   90.00
_cell.angle_gamma   90.00
#
_symmetry.space_group_name_H-M   'P 1'
#
loop_
_entity.id
_entity.type
_entity.pdbx_description
1 polymer ?
#
loop_
_entity_poly.entity_id
_entity_poly.type
_entity_poly.pdbx_seq_one_letter_code
_entity_poly.pdbx_strand_id
1 'polypeptide(L)'
;MARSSRAATTLPAYRSVDNSPPPSYSSPEPQSRGSSVTSYSSQSSESSITSCSPTPSPSRYTNYTYHHLPDPSERSRETNESDPLLEDKATRRSSANRNIQTFIAGVLVGIFCLYFLLSCLTNDSKFLAPWRKSKLTSYWYNVVPEQTCHSIGAREYSATLANIPSDWDPLEACQSTALSVHGKRVMSPPACSVFTFDNSTAVEGRWIVDFDESECLPLWSPINAESCASYGVRPYHADIVYVPPGLDALASCRDTPLVIHEQSVRPTHCELLVKEDEALGRGPLVVARGHWNVEESSCAPKWVLNTDSQCFSYNKKKYTAVLTGIPEELDPIETCYEAPLPLFGSAPKPQSCDRDGDGRVIGTWYFGDAYCRPVLKAIQNYVSTVR
;
A
#
# COMPACT_ATOMS: atom_id res chain seq x y z
N MET A 1 -45.50 -43.27 29.63
CA MET A 1 -45.37 -41.83 29.34
C MET A 1 -43.87 -41.55 29.25
N ALA A 2 -43.23 -41.09 28.17
CA ALA A 2 -43.65 -40.47 26.92
C ALA A 2 -42.75 -40.97 25.77
N ARG A 3 -43.31 -41.15 24.57
CA ARG A 3 -42.58 -41.49 23.34
C ARG A 3 -42.09 -40.20 22.68
N SER A 4 -40.81 -40.12 22.36
CA SER A 4 -40.19 -39.03 21.60
C SER A 4 -40.24 -39.40 20.11
N SER A 5 -41.02 -38.64 19.35
CA SER A 5 -41.17 -38.73 17.90
C SER A 5 -40.11 -37.85 17.22
N ARG A 6 -39.25 -38.45 16.40
CA ARG A 6 -38.38 -37.73 15.46
C ARG A 6 -39.18 -37.38 14.21
N ALA A 7 -39.23 -36.09 13.88
CA ALA A 7 -39.75 -35.59 12.62
C ALA A 7 -38.70 -35.79 11.52
N ALA A 8 -39.12 -36.39 10.41
CA ALA A 8 -38.34 -36.51 9.18
C ALA A 8 -38.53 -35.23 8.35
N THR A 9 -37.44 -34.56 8.02
CA THR A 9 -37.42 -33.39 7.14
C THR A 9 -37.32 -33.88 5.70
N THR A 10 -38.42 -33.75 4.96
CA THR A 10 -38.51 -34.04 3.53
C THR A 10 -37.84 -32.91 2.73
N LEU A 11 -36.78 -33.22 1.99
CA LEU A 11 -36.14 -32.31 1.02
C LEU A 11 -37.02 -32.15 -0.24
N PRO A 12 -37.10 -30.96 -0.85
CA PRO A 12 -37.85 -30.76 -2.08
C PRO A 12 -37.10 -31.34 -3.28
N ALA A 13 -37.87 -31.99 -4.17
CA ALA A 13 -37.41 -32.56 -5.42
C ALA A 13 -36.87 -31.48 -6.38
N TYR A 14 -35.63 -31.69 -6.84
CA TYR A 14 -34.97 -30.89 -7.86
C TYR A 14 -35.66 -31.16 -9.22
N ARG A 15 -36.31 -30.14 -9.78
CA ARG A 15 -36.89 -30.20 -11.14
C ARG A 15 -35.76 -30.12 -12.17
N SER A 16 -35.70 -31.14 -13.02
CA SER A 16 -34.93 -31.18 -14.26
C SER A 16 -35.27 -29.97 -15.14
N VAL A 17 -34.26 -29.16 -15.47
CA VAL A 17 -34.38 -28.07 -16.45
C VAL A 17 -34.22 -28.68 -17.84
N ASP A 18 -35.21 -28.44 -18.70
CA ASP A 18 -35.24 -28.83 -20.10
C ASP A 18 -34.08 -28.19 -20.87
N ASN A 19 -33.18 -29.05 -21.40
CA ASN A 19 -32.16 -28.65 -22.36
C ASN A 19 -32.79 -28.63 -23.77
N SER A 20 -33.47 -27.54 -24.09
CA SER A 20 -33.80 -27.22 -25.49
C SER A 20 -32.73 -26.28 -26.07
N PRO A 21 -32.16 -26.59 -27.25
CA PRO A 21 -31.20 -25.71 -27.90
C PRO A 21 -31.85 -24.40 -28.37
N PRO A 22 -31.15 -23.26 -28.32
CA PRO A 22 -31.67 -21.99 -28.78
C PRO A 22 -31.84 -21.99 -30.32
N PRO A 23 -32.82 -21.23 -30.86
CA PRO A 23 -33.01 -21.10 -32.29
C PRO A 23 -31.84 -20.37 -32.95
N SER A 24 -31.38 -20.93 -34.06
CA SER A 24 -30.35 -20.38 -34.93
C SER A 24 -30.81 -19.07 -35.55
N TYR A 25 -30.23 -17.95 -35.11
CA TYR A 25 -30.36 -16.67 -35.78
C TYR A 25 -29.45 -16.64 -37.01
N SER A 26 -30.07 -16.56 -38.19
CA SER A 26 -29.40 -16.31 -39.46
C SER A 26 -29.10 -14.81 -39.56
N SER A 27 -27.81 -14.43 -39.64
CA SER A 27 -27.41 -13.06 -39.97
C SER A 27 -27.66 -12.77 -41.46
N PRO A 28 -28.20 -11.60 -41.82
CA PRO A 28 -28.32 -11.20 -43.21
C PRO A 28 -26.96 -10.78 -43.81
N GLU A 29 -26.73 -11.23 -45.04
CA GLU A 29 -25.57 -10.90 -45.89
C GLU A 29 -25.34 -9.38 -46.03
N PRO A 30 -24.07 -8.93 -45.99
CA PRO A 30 -23.73 -7.58 -46.43
C PRO A 30 -23.70 -7.51 -47.97
N GLN A 31 -24.57 -6.68 -48.52
CA GLN A 31 -24.57 -6.32 -49.93
C GLN A 31 -23.25 -5.63 -50.32
N SER A 32 -22.57 -6.22 -51.31
CA SER A 32 -21.35 -5.70 -51.91
C SER A 32 -21.66 -4.46 -52.77
N ARG A 33 -21.17 -3.30 -52.31
CA ARG A 33 -21.15 -2.07 -53.10
C ARG A 33 -19.94 -2.11 -54.03
N GLY A 34 -20.21 -2.27 -55.32
CA GLY A 34 -19.20 -2.20 -56.38
C GLY A 34 -18.49 -0.84 -56.36
N SER A 35 -17.16 -0.89 -56.28
CA SER A 35 -16.28 0.25 -56.59
C SER A 35 -15.31 -0.19 -57.67
N SER A 36 -15.55 0.34 -58.87
CA SER A 36 -14.65 0.35 -60.01
C SER A 36 -13.35 1.04 -59.65
N VAL A 37 -12.21 0.33 -59.71
CA VAL A 37 -10.89 0.95 -59.72
C VAL A 37 -10.07 0.38 -60.88
N THR A 38 -9.61 1.33 -61.68
CA THR A 38 -8.84 1.24 -62.90
C THR A 38 -7.54 0.48 -62.71
N SER A 39 -7.28 -0.44 -63.63
CA SER A 39 -6.02 -1.14 -63.82
C SER A 39 -4.92 -0.18 -64.28
N TYR A 40 -3.81 -0.14 -63.53
CA TYR A 40 -2.50 0.24 -64.06
C TYR A 40 -1.50 -0.87 -63.76
N SER A 41 -1.05 -1.50 -64.84
CA SER A 41 0.07 -2.43 -64.85
C SER A 41 1.38 -1.64 -64.86
N SER A 42 2.30 -2.00 -63.97
CA SER A 42 3.72 -1.74 -64.16
C SER A 42 4.52 -2.89 -63.56
N GLN A 43 5.04 -3.71 -64.46
CA GLN A 43 6.17 -4.61 -64.23
C GLN A 43 7.40 -3.78 -63.85
N SER A 44 8.19 -4.24 -62.88
CA SER A 44 9.65 -4.33 -63.03
C SER A 44 10.34 -4.96 -61.83
N SER A 45 11.22 -5.90 -62.16
CA SER A 45 12.54 -6.18 -61.59
C SER A 45 12.67 -6.75 -60.17
N GLU A 46 13.05 -8.03 -60.18
CA GLU A 46 13.95 -8.70 -59.25
C GLU A 46 15.03 -7.78 -58.68
N SER A 47 15.23 -7.84 -57.36
CA SER A 47 16.56 -7.71 -56.77
C SER A 47 16.64 -8.49 -55.46
N SER A 48 17.51 -9.47 -55.49
CA SER A 48 17.93 -10.31 -54.37
C SER A 48 18.71 -9.47 -53.36
N ILE A 49 18.25 -9.41 -52.10
CA ILE A 49 19.07 -8.92 -51.00
C ILE A 49 18.94 -9.89 -49.82
N THR A 50 20.02 -10.63 -49.63
CA THR A 50 20.40 -11.32 -48.40
C THR A 50 20.65 -10.27 -47.31
N SER A 51 19.98 -10.34 -46.17
CA SER A 51 20.28 -9.48 -45.01
C SER A 51 20.00 -10.20 -43.70
N CYS A 52 20.95 -10.04 -42.79
CA CYS A 52 21.19 -10.83 -41.59
C CYS A 52 20.13 -10.67 -40.49
N SER A 53 20.01 -11.73 -39.69
CA SER A 53 19.28 -11.79 -38.42
C SER A 53 19.68 -10.66 -37.46
N PRO A 54 18.72 -10.03 -36.75
CA PRO A 54 19.06 -9.15 -35.63
C PRO A 54 19.32 -9.99 -34.38
N THR A 55 20.52 -9.83 -33.84
CA THR A 55 20.89 -10.24 -32.48
C THR A 55 20.06 -9.41 -31.48
N PRO A 56 19.47 -10.01 -30.42
CA PRO A 56 18.78 -9.25 -29.41
C PRO A 56 19.77 -8.44 -28.57
N SER A 57 19.60 -7.11 -28.57
CA SER A 57 20.31 -6.19 -27.69
C SER A 57 20.04 -6.53 -26.22
N PRO A 58 21.03 -6.41 -25.32
CA PRO A 58 20.84 -6.63 -23.90
C PRO A 58 20.02 -5.46 -23.31
N SER A 59 18.86 -5.78 -22.76
CA SER A 59 18.08 -4.87 -21.93
C SER A 59 18.93 -4.48 -20.71
N ARG A 60 19.44 -3.25 -20.71
CA ARG A 60 19.93 -2.58 -19.51
C ARG A 60 18.74 -2.38 -18.58
N TYR A 61 18.47 -3.34 -17.71
CA TYR A 61 17.74 -3.05 -16.49
C TYR A 61 18.72 -2.41 -15.50
N THR A 62 18.52 -1.13 -15.28
CA THR A 62 19.17 -0.37 -14.22
C THR A 62 18.84 -1.02 -12.88
N ASN A 63 19.88 -1.39 -12.12
CA ASN A 63 19.80 -1.68 -10.70
C ASN A 63 19.06 -0.54 -10.00
N TYR A 64 17.78 -0.73 -9.66
CA TYR A 64 17.07 0.17 -8.78
C TYR A 64 17.51 -0.18 -7.35
N THR A 65 18.55 0.51 -6.90
CA THR A 65 18.93 0.55 -5.50
C THR A 65 17.79 1.21 -4.73
N TYR A 66 17.05 0.43 -3.94
CA TYR A 66 16.07 0.95 -2.99
C TYR A 66 16.81 1.83 -1.98
N HIS A 67 16.74 3.15 -2.18
CA HIS A 67 17.13 4.10 -1.15
C HIS A 67 16.11 4.01 -0.01
N HIS A 68 16.54 3.45 1.12
CA HIS A 68 15.84 3.56 2.39
C HIS A 68 15.52 5.03 2.68
N LEU A 69 14.24 5.40 2.66
CA LEU A 69 13.75 6.64 3.25
C LEU A 69 13.73 6.48 4.78
N PRO A 70 14.21 7.47 5.54
CA PRO A 70 14.14 7.45 7.00
C PRO A 70 12.71 7.79 7.47
N ASP A 71 12.30 7.08 8.52
CA ASP A 71 11.07 7.26 9.29
C ASP A 71 10.98 8.67 9.92
N PRO A 72 9.92 9.47 9.69
CA PRO A 72 9.74 10.74 10.37
C PRO A 72 8.91 10.52 11.64
N SER A 73 9.56 10.09 12.71
CA SER A 73 8.98 10.10 14.05
C SER A 73 9.86 10.87 15.04
N GLU A 74 9.90 12.20 14.91
CA GLU A 74 10.36 13.05 16.02
C GLU A 74 9.40 14.20 16.33
N ARG A 75 8.52 13.84 17.27
CA ARG A 75 7.69 14.65 18.15
C ARG A 75 8.51 15.80 18.77
N SER A 76 8.45 16.99 18.19
CA SER A 76 8.81 18.23 18.89
C SER A 76 7.62 18.72 19.72
N ARG A 77 7.77 18.53 21.02
CA ARG A 77 6.87 18.95 22.09
C ARG A 77 7.00 20.46 22.29
N GLU A 78 5.98 21.22 21.90
CA GLU A 78 5.85 22.62 22.29
C GLU A 78 5.74 22.74 23.81
N THR A 79 6.58 23.60 24.38
CA THR A 79 6.55 24.04 25.77
C THR A 79 6.24 25.53 25.75
N ASN A 80 5.01 25.88 26.13
CA ASN A 80 4.62 27.23 26.55
C ASN A 80 3.80 27.01 27.85
N GLU A 81 4.35 27.27 29.04
CA GLU A 81 4.47 28.58 29.71
C GLU A 81 3.18 28.97 30.45
N SER A 82 3.34 29.58 31.64
CA SER A 82 2.35 30.18 32.55
C SER A 82 1.56 29.21 33.46
N ASP A 83 1.38 29.38 34.78
CA ASP A 83 1.80 30.38 35.77
C ASP A 83 1.35 29.89 37.19
N PRO A 84 1.30 30.66 38.30
CA PRO A 84 2.01 30.33 39.54
C PRO A 84 1.10 30.13 40.77
N LEU A 85 1.72 30.13 41.96
CA LEU A 85 1.15 30.36 43.30
C LEU A 85 0.46 29.19 44.00
N LEU A 86 1.11 28.72 45.07
CA LEU A 86 0.54 28.45 46.42
C LEU A 86 1.69 27.84 47.25
N GLU A 87 2.37 28.63 48.08
CA GLU A 87 1.99 29.05 49.43
C GLU A 87 2.70 28.19 50.50
N ASP A 88 3.30 28.93 51.43
CA ASP A 88 4.10 28.50 52.56
C ASP A 88 3.48 27.37 53.40
N LYS A 89 4.35 26.46 53.85
CA LYS A 89 4.37 26.12 55.28
C LYS A 89 5.71 25.56 55.74
N ALA A 90 6.48 26.47 56.34
CA ALA A 90 7.60 26.16 57.19
C ALA A 90 7.18 25.25 58.37
N THR A 91 7.68 24.02 58.40
CA THR A 91 7.72 23.18 59.61
C THR A 91 9.16 23.06 60.11
N ARG A 92 9.50 24.07 60.92
CA ARG A 92 10.58 24.08 61.89
C ARG A 92 10.37 22.91 62.88
N ARG A 93 11.19 21.85 62.83
CA ARG A 93 11.33 20.91 63.96
C ARG A 93 12.67 20.17 63.98
N SER A 94 13.40 20.42 65.07
CA SER A 94 14.26 19.49 65.79
C SER A 94 15.61 19.10 65.15
N SER A 95 16.56 20.03 65.23
CA SER A 95 18.01 19.79 65.13
C SER A 95 18.56 19.06 66.37
N ALA A 96 18.00 17.90 66.70
CA ALA A 96 18.47 17.07 67.83
C ALA A 96 18.58 15.57 67.48
N ASN A 97 18.39 15.18 66.21
CA ASN A 97 18.34 13.76 65.83
C ASN A 97 19.28 13.38 64.67
N ARG A 98 20.20 14.27 64.25
CA ARG A 98 21.16 14.00 63.16
C ARG A 98 22.17 12.91 63.55
N ASN A 99 22.52 12.83 64.83
CA ASN A 99 23.46 11.82 65.35
C ASN A 99 22.85 10.41 65.43
N ILE A 100 21.52 10.30 65.66
CA ILE A 100 20.85 9.00 65.69
C ILE A 100 20.64 8.49 64.26
N GLN A 101 20.32 9.36 63.30
CA GLN A 101 20.22 8.95 61.89
C GLN A 101 21.55 8.48 61.30
N THR A 102 22.67 9.14 61.59
CA THR A 102 24.00 8.67 61.14
C THR A 102 24.39 7.35 61.79
N PHE A 103 24.01 7.12 63.06
CA PHE A 103 24.28 5.86 63.74
C PHE A 103 23.44 4.70 63.16
N ILE A 104 22.15 4.92 62.91
CA ILE A 104 21.28 3.92 62.26
C ILE A 104 21.78 3.61 60.84
N ALA A 105 22.16 4.63 60.06
CA ALA A 105 22.74 4.42 58.74
C ALA A 105 24.05 3.61 58.79
N GLY A 106 24.93 3.92 59.74
CA GLY A 106 26.18 3.17 59.96
C GLY A 106 25.94 1.71 60.36
N VAL A 107 24.96 1.46 61.23
CA VAL A 107 24.57 0.09 61.62
C VAL A 107 23.96 -0.66 60.45
N LEU A 108 23.12 -0.02 59.63
CA LEU A 108 22.54 -0.66 58.44
C LEU A 108 23.62 -1.01 57.40
N VAL A 109 24.57 -0.10 57.15
CA VAL A 109 25.72 -0.38 56.28
C VAL A 109 26.58 -1.50 56.86
N GLY A 110 26.82 -1.49 58.18
CA GLY A 110 27.54 -2.55 58.88
C GLY A 110 26.85 -3.90 58.78
N ILE A 111 25.52 -3.97 58.96
CA ILE A 111 24.71 -5.18 58.78
C ILE A 111 24.75 -5.63 57.32
N PHE A 112 24.65 -4.71 56.35
CA PHE A 112 24.71 -5.05 54.94
C PHE A 112 26.08 -5.60 54.55
N CYS A 113 27.16 -4.98 55.02
CA CYS A 113 28.52 -5.49 54.86
C CYS A 113 28.71 -6.83 55.55
N LEU A 114 28.21 -7.00 56.79
CA LEU A 114 28.31 -8.26 57.53
C LEU A 114 27.50 -9.35 56.84
N TYR A 115 26.31 -9.06 56.32
CA TYR A 115 25.50 -9.98 55.52
C TYR A 115 26.23 -10.37 54.24
N PHE A 116 26.82 -9.41 53.53
CA PHE A 116 27.61 -9.68 52.32
C PHE A 116 28.84 -10.55 52.64
N LEU A 117 29.55 -10.26 53.73
CA LEU A 117 30.70 -11.03 54.19
C LEU A 117 30.30 -12.42 54.68
N LEU A 118 29.19 -12.55 55.41
CA LEU A 118 28.63 -13.83 55.85
C LEU A 118 28.16 -14.66 54.65
N SER A 119 27.49 -14.06 53.67
CA SER A 119 27.13 -14.69 52.40
C SER A 119 28.35 -15.12 51.59
N CYS A 120 29.47 -14.37 51.66
CA CYS A 120 30.74 -14.80 51.07
C CYS A 120 31.41 -15.95 51.85
N LEU A 121 31.26 -16.01 53.17
CA LEU A 121 31.91 -17.00 54.04
C LEU A 121 31.11 -18.31 54.17
N THR A 122 29.78 -18.25 54.13
CA THR A 122 28.89 -19.41 54.15
C THR A 122 28.77 -20.01 52.75
N ASN A 123 29.90 -20.45 52.19
CA ASN A 123 30.06 -21.66 51.36
C ASN A 123 28.98 -22.04 50.32
N ASP A 124 28.24 -21.09 49.76
CA ASP A 124 27.78 -21.20 48.39
C ASP A 124 28.82 -20.52 47.50
N SER A 125 29.95 -21.22 47.34
CA SER A 125 30.99 -20.99 46.34
C SER A 125 30.45 -20.96 44.89
N LYS A 126 29.14 -21.02 44.70
CA LYS A 126 28.41 -20.81 43.45
C LYS A 126 28.24 -19.34 43.07
N PHE A 127 28.46 -18.38 43.97
CA PHE A 127 28.17 -16.96 43.69
C PHE A 127 29.36 -16.12 43.19
N LEU A 128 30.62 -16.57 43.35
CA LEU A 128 31.81 -15.79 42.99
C LEU A 128 32.68 -16.40 41.89
N ALA A 129 32.28 -17.54 41.33
CA ALA A 129 32.57 -17.80 39.94
C ALA A 129 31.31 -17.37 39.16
N PRO A 130 31.17 -16.09 38.73
CA PRO A 130 30.36 -15.85 37.57
C PRO A 130 30.98 -16.74 36.52
N TRP A 131 30.31 -17.86 36.21
CA TRP A 131 30.71 -18.84 35.22
C TRP A 131 31.25 -18.01 34.06
N ARG A 132 32.59 -18.01 33.88
CA ARG A 132 33.18 -17.42 32.69
C ARG A 132 32.78 -18.41 31.62
N LYS A 133 31.52 -18.30 31.16
CA LYS A 133 31.02 -18.98 29.97
C LYS A 133 32.14 -18.80 28.98
N SER A 134 32.64 -19.93 28.50
CA SER A 134 33.67 -19.94 27.46
C SER A 134 33.26 -18.91 26.39
N LYS A 135 34.21 -18.10 25.91
CA LYS A 135 33.91 -17.09 24.89
C LYS A 135 33.18 -17.80 23.76
N LEU A 136 32.01 -17.32 23.38
CA LEU A 136 31.20 -17.94 22.33
C LEU A 136 32.04 -18.00 21.05
N THR A 137 32.50 -19.21 20.70
CA THR A 137 33.24 -19.50 19.46
C THR A 137 32.37 -20.23 18.44
N SER A 138 31.07 -20.34 18.71
CA SER A 138 30.12 -20.92 17.77
C SER A 138 29.96 -20.02 16.56
N TYR A 139 29.71 -20.67 15.42
CA TYR A 139 29.47 -19.98 14.16
C TYR A 139 28.46 -20.77 13.33
N TRP A 140 27.73 -20.05 12.50
CA TRP A 140 26.78 -20.63 11.55
C TRP A 140 27.53 -21.17 10.34
N TYR A 141 27.20 -22.38 9.92
CA TYR A 141 27.68 -22.98 8.68
C TYR A 141 26.50 -23.55 7.88
N ASN A 142 26.71 -23.77 6.58
CA ASN A 142 25.66 -24.18 5.65
C ASN A 142 24.44 -23.25 5.70
N VAL A 143 24.68 -21.94 5.57
CA VAL A 143 23.61 -20.96 5.44
C VAL A 143 22.94 -21.17 4.07
N VAL A 144 21.73 -21.70 4.06
CA VAL A 144 20.99 -22.07 2.84
C VAL A 144 19.67 -21.29 2.79
N PRO A 145 19.37 -20.60 1.67
CA PRO A 145 18.05 -20.02 1.45
C PRO A 145 17.01 -21.10 1.13
N GLU A 146 15.79 -20.93 1.63
CA GLU A 146 14.64 -21.72 1.17
C GLU A 146 14.31 -21.43 -0.29
N GLN A 147 13.84 -22.46 -1.00
CA GLN A 147 13.53 -22.35 -2.44
C GLN A 147 12.29 -21.49 -2.71
N THR A 148 11.42 -21.36 -1.70
CA THR A 148 10.20 -20.57 -1.76
C THR A 148 10.34 -19.32 -0.89
N CYS A 149 9.80 -18.21 -1.37
CA CYS A 149 9.70 -16.97 -0.63
C CYS A 149 8.70 -17.09 0.51
N HIS A 150 9.02 -16.44 1.63
CA HIS A 150 8.15 -16.40 2.80
C HIS A 150 7.07 -15.32 2.65
N SER A 151 7.47 -14.15 2.17
CA SER A 151 6.60 -13.02 1.82
C SER A 151 7.28 -12.14 0.77
N ILE A 152 6.62 -11.07 0.31
CA ILE A 152 7.19 -10.15 -0.67
C ILE A 152 8.46 -9.51 -0.10
N GLY A 153 9.58 -9.69 -0.79
CA GLY A 153 10.89 -9.20 -0.39
C GLY A 153 11.48 -9.92 0.82
N ALA A 154 10.92 -11.07 1.23
CA ALA A 154 11.46 -11.84 2.33
C ALA A 154 11.58 -13.34 2.02
N ARG A 155 12.69 -13.92 2.48
CA ARG A 155 13.03 -15.32 2.31
C ARG A 155 13.45 -15.93 3.64
N GLU A 156 13.10 -17.19 3.84
CA GLU A 156 13.57 -17.93 4.99
C GLU A 156 14.96 -18.53 4.72
N TYR A 157 15.83 -18.46 5.72
CA TYR A 157 17.16 -19.06 5.69
C TYR A 157 17.29 -20.07 6.82
N SER A 158 17.96 -21.18 6.55
CA SER A 158 18.36 -22.17 7.54
C SER A 158 19.89 -22.26 7.63
N ALA A 159 20.41 -22.56 8.82
CA ALA A 159 21.83 -22.81 9.03
C ALA A 159 22.04 -23.72 10.24
N THR A 160 23.13 -24.49 10.23
CA THR A 160 23.51 -25.32 11.38
C THR A 160 24.56 -24.60 12.22
N LEU A 161 24.43 -24.68 13.55
CA LEU A 161 25.37 -24.11 14.50
C LEU A 161 26.51 -25.10 14.76
N ALA A 162 27.76 -24.68 14.48
CA ALA A 162 28.95 -25.46 14.81
C ALA A 162 29.62 -24.92 16.08
N ASN A 163 30.48 -25.77 16.66
CA ASN A 163 31.43 -25.40 17.72
C ASN A 163 30.74 -24.81 18.97
N ILE A 164 29.64 -25.43 19.38
CA ILE A 164 28.94 -25.11 20.64
C ILE A 164 29.81 -25.64 21.79
N PRO A 165 30.28 -24.78 22.70
CA PRO A 165 31.05 -25.25 23.85
C PRO A 165 30.22 -26.20 24.73
N SER A 166 30.86 -27.21 25.31
CA SER A 166 30.15 -28.21 26.14
C SER A 166 29.53 -27.65 27.42
N ASP A 167 29.96 -26.46 27.86
CA ASP A 167 29.41 -25.73 29.00
C ASP A 167 28.24 -24.80 28.63
N TRP A 168 27.85 -24.74 27.36
CA TRP A 168 26.73 -23.91 26.89
C TRP A 168 25.47 -24.74 26.62
N ASP A 169 24.32 -24.16 26.98
CA ASP A 169 23.03 -24.67 26.52
C ASP A 169 22.93 -24.45 24.98
N PRO A 170 22.60 -25.48 24.19
CA PRO A 170 22.57 -25.36 22.74
C PRO A 170 21.56 -24.32 22.21
N LEU A 171 20.41 -24.14 22.89
CA LEU A 171 19.42 -23.12 22.51
C LEU A 171 19.91 -21.72 22.87
N GLU A 172 20.53 -21.54 24.03
CA GLU A 172 21.15 -20.27 24.41
C GLU A 172 22.27 -19.87 23.42
N ALA A 173 23.10 -20.82 23.00
CA ALA A 173 24.14 -20.59 22.00
C ALA A 173 23.52 -20.19 20.64
N CYS A 174 22.44 -20.84 20.22
CA CYS A 174 21.70 -20.50 19.00
C CYS A 174 21.16 -19.07 19.02
N GLN A 175 20.50 -18.67 20.11
CA GLN A 175 19.95 -17.32 20.25
C GLN A 175 21.03 -16.23 20.34
N SER A 176 22.21 -16.58 20.88
CA SER A 176 23.31 -15.64 21.11
C SER A 176 24.26 -15.49 19.91
N THR A 177 24.27 -16.44 18.98
CA THR A 177 25.20 -16.43 17.83
C THR A 177 24.62 -15.60 16.69
N ALA A 178 25.32 -14.53 16.30
CA ALA A 178 24.88 -13.66 15.21
C ALA A 178 25.05 -14.33 13.83
N LEU A 179 24.04 -14.21 12.97
CA LEU A 179 24.09 -14.57 11.54
C LEU A 179 24.34 -13.34 10.67
N SER A 180 25.07 -13.51 9.57
CA SER A 180 25.14 -12.52 8.49
C SER A 180 24.70 -13.13 7.18
N VAL A 181 23.79 -12.46 6.47
CA VAL A 181 23.27 -12.83 5.15
C VAL A 181 23.53 -11.64 4.23
N HIS A 182 24.03 -11.87 3.01
CA HIS A 182 24.41 -10.81 2.05
C HIS A 182 25.35 -9.74 2.63
N GLY A 183 26.21 -10.13 3.59
CA GLY A 183 27.14 -9.22 4.27
C GLY A 183 26.49 -8.28 5.31
N LYS A 184 25.19 -8.41 5.58
CA LYS A 184 24.45 -7.69 6.62
C LYS A 184 24.14 -8.62 7.79
N ARG A 185 24.23 -8.09 9.01
CA ARG A 185 23.90 -8.85 10.22
C ARG A 185 22.38 -8.93 10.39
N VAL A 186 21.84 -10.13 10.56
CA VAL A 186 20.42 -10.36 10.84
C VAL A 186 20.15 -9.98 12.31
N MET A 187 19.19 -9.08 12.54
CA MET A 187 18.86 -8.57 13.88
C MET A 187 17.86 -9.45 14.63
N SER A 188 16.99 -10.16 13.90
CA SER A 188 16.00 -11.05 14.49
C SER A 188 16.69 -12.30 15.07
N PRO A 189 16.30 -12.75 16.27
CA PRO A 189 16.79 -14.01 16.80
C PRO A 189 16.27 -15.18 15.95
N PRO A 190 17.06 -16.26 15.77
CA PRO A 190 16.59 -17.45 15.06
C PRO A 190 15.44 -18.14 15.80
N ALA A 191 14.57 -18.79 15.03
CA ALA A 191 13.84 -19.96 15.52
C ALA A 191 14.82 -21.14 15.60
N CYS A 192 15.04 -21.68 16.79
CA CYS A 192 16.04 -22.72 17.04
C CYS A 192 15.38 -24.10 17.18
N SER A 193 15.92 -25.11 16.50
CA SER A 193 15.57 -26.52 16.64
C SER A 193 16.81 -27.33 17.03
N VAL A 194 16.69 -28.18 18.05
CA VAL A 194 17.76 -29.09 18.48
C VAL A 194 17.48 -30.48 17.92
N PHE A 195 18.48 -31.10 17.31
CA PHE A 195 18.40 -32.47 16.81
C PHE A 195 19.69 -33.24 17.12
N THR A 196 19.58 -34.57 17.15
CA THR A 196 20.70 -35.46 17.46
C THR A 196 21.10 -36.22 16.21
N PHE A 197 22.36 -36.11 15.80
CA PHE A 197 22.93 -36.82 14.65
C PHE A 197 24.21 -37.53 15.08
N ASP A 198 24.30 -38.85 14.91
CA ASP A 198 25.46 -39.67 15.28
C ASP A 198 25.99 -39.45 16.71
N ASN A 199 25.07 -39.41 17.70
CA ASN A 199 25.35 -39.10 19.11
C ASN A 199 25.90 -37.69 19.39
N SER A 200 25.90 -36.80 18.41
CA SER A 200 26.22 -35.38 18.57
C SER A 200 24.94 -34.55 18.57
N THR A 201 24.87 -33.55 19.45
CA THR A 201 23.79 -32.57 19.46
C THR A 201 24.12 -31.48 18.45
N ALA A 202 23.23 -31.28 17.49
CA ALA A 202 23.30 -30.18 16.52
C ALA A 202 22.11 -29.25 16.74
N VAL A 203 22.30 -27.98 16.38
CA VAL A 203 21.25 -26.96 16.45
C VAL A 203 21.11 -26.32 15.08
N GLU A 204 19.89 -26.25 14.59
CA GLU A 204 19.55 -25.50 13.39
C GLU A 204 18.84 -24.21 13.80
N GLY A 205 19.26 -23.12 13.18
CA GLY A 205 18.58 -21.83 13.27
C GLY A 205 17.82 -21.58 11.98
N ARG A 206 16.65 -20.94 12.09
CA ARG A 206 15.87 -20.43 10.96
C ARG A 206 15.58 -18.95 11.14
N TRP A 207 15.73 -18.17 10.07
CA TRP A 207 15.49 -16.72 10.06
C TRP A 207 14.62 -16.33 8.87
N ILE A 208 13.74 -15.36 9.07
CA ILE A 208 13.12 -14.63 7.97
C ILE A 208 13.99 -13.40 7.70
N VAL A 209 14.58 -13.34 6.50
CA VAL A 209 15.40 -12.24 6.01
C VAL A 209 14.57 -11.42 5.04
N ASP A 210 14.37 -10.13 5.33
CA ASP A 210 13.49 -9.20 4.61
C ASP A 210 14.26 -8.08 3.88
N PHE A 211 15.56 -8.29 3.64
CA PHE A 211 16.43 -7.34 2.96
C PHE A 211 17.24 -8.03 1.86
N ASP A 212 17.49 -7.31 0.77
CA ASP A 212 18.26 -7.76 -0.40
C ASP A 212 17.74 -9.06 -1.06
N GLU A 213 16.50 -9.47 -0.79
CA GLU A 213 15.84 -10.62 -1.41
C GLU A 213 15.11 -10.23 -2.71
N SER A 214 15.86 -9.77 -3.71
CA SER A 214 15.29 -9.30 -4.98
C SER A 214 14.54 -10.39 -5.76
N GLU A 215 14.90 -11.66 -5.55
CA GLU A 215 14.21 -12.81 -6.14
C GLU A 215 12.82 -13.06 -5.54
N CYS A 216 12.54 -12.49 -4.37
CA CYS A 216 11.24 -12.55 -3.70
C CYS A 216 10.37 -11.32 -3.96
N LEU A 217 10.70 -10.52 -4.97
CA LEU A 217 9.87 -9.41 -5.42
C LEU A 217 9.08 -9.81 -6.67
N PRO A 218 7.73 -9.71 -6.63
CA PRO A 218 6.91 -9.83 -7.83
C PRO A 218 7.29 -8.77 -8.85
N LEU A 219 7.24 -9.13 -10.14
CA LEU A 219 7.57 -8.23 -11.24
C LEU A 219 6.31 -7.85 -12.02
N TRP A 220 6.09 -6.55 -12.18
CA TRP A 220 5.05 -6.00 -13.03
C TRP A 220 5.48 -5.98 -14.50
N SER A 221 4.51 -6.12 -15.41
CA SER A 221 4.65 -5.76 -16.81
C SER A 221 4.86 -4.25 -16.96
N PRO A 222 5.24 -3.76 -18.15
CA PRO A 222 5.05 -2.36 -18.47
C PRO A 222 3.62 -1.92 -18.16
N ILE A 223 3.50 -0.72 -17.59
CA ILE A 223 2.21 -0.12 -17.25
C ILE A 223 1.52 0.38 -18.51
N ASN A 224 0.21 0.14 -18.60
CA ASN A 224 -0.63 0.69 -19.66
C ASN A 224 -1.56 1.73 -19.06
N ALA A 225 -1.59 2.91 -19.68
CA ALA A 225 -2.53 3.97 -19.36
C ALA A 225 -3.78 3.81 -20.23
N GLU A 226 -4.95 3.93 -19.62
CA GLU A 226 -6.23 3.95 -20.34
C GLU A 226 -6.66 5.39 -20.65
N SER A 227 -7.77 5.54 -21.37
CA SER A 227 -8.46 6.82 -21.52
C SER A 227 -8.92 7.34 -20.16
N CYS A 228 -9.12 8.66 -20.05
CA CYS A 228 -9.71 9.23 -18.84
C CYS A 228 -11.06 8.56 -18.53
N ALA A 229 -11.27 8.17 -17.28
CA ALA A 229 -12.51 7.49 -16.87
C ALA A 229 -13.52 8.45 -16.24
N SER A 230 -13.02 9.49 -15.55
CA SER A 230 -13.84 10.51 -14.90
C SER A 230 -13.04 11.79 -14.69
N TYR A 231 -13.66 12.83 -14.13
CA TYR A 231 -12.98 14.10 -13.87
C TYR A 231 -11.71 13.89 -13.02
N GLY A 232 -10.58 14.23 -13.62
CA GLY A 232 -9.27 14.19 -12.98
C GLY A 232 -8.74 12.80 -12.71
N VAL A 233 -9.33 11.72 -13.24
CA VAL A 233 -8.89 10.35 -12.98
C VAL A 233 -8.55 9.63 -14.29
N ARG A 234 -7.35 9.05 -14.33
CA ARG A 234 -6.92 8.12 -15.37
C ARG A 234 -6.72 6.72 -14.80
N PRO A 235 -7.38 5.69 -15.35
CA PRO A 235 -7.08 4.30 -15.03
C PRO A 235 -5.75 3.86 -15.64
N TYR A 236 -5.04 3.02 -14.91
CA TYR A 236 -3.86 2.31 -15.35
C TYR A 236 -4.01 0.84 -15.01
N HIS A 237 -3.39 -0.03 -15.80
CA HIS A 237 -3.29 -1.45 -15.47
C HIS A 237 -1.92 -2.03 -15.83
N ALA A 238 -1.57 -3.11 -15.15
CA ALA A 238 -0.34 -3.87 -15.37
C ALA A 238 -0.55 -5.31 -14.88
N ASP A 239 0.10 -6.25 -15.54
CA ASP A 239 0.04 -7.68 -15.21
C ASP A 239 1.27 -8.06 -14.38
N ILE A 240 1.13 -8.94 -13.39
CA ILE A 240 2.31 -9.56 -12.76
C ILE A 240 2.89 -10.60 -13.71
N VAL A 241 4.04 -10.30 -14.30
CA VAL A 241 4.73 -11.21 -15.24
C VAL A 241 5.48 -12.33 -14.51
N TYR A 242 5.84 -12.11 -13.24
CA TYR A 242 6.53 -13.09 -12.42
C TYR A 242 6.07 -13.01 -10.97
N VAL A 243 5.59 -14.16 -10.46
CA VAL A 243 5.28 -14.38 -9.04
C VAL A 243 6.36 -15.31 -8.49
N PRO A 244 7.16 -14.88 -7.51
CA PRO A 244 8.14 -15.75 -6.86
C PRO A 244 7.51 -17.03 -6.29
N PRO A 245 8.19 -18.18 -6.36
CA PRO A 245 7.71 -19.43 -5.76
C PRO A 245 7.34 -19.25 -4.29
N GLY A 246 6.20 -19.81 -3.87
CA GLY A 246 5.69 -19.67 -2.49
C GLY A 246 4.75 -18.50 -2.27
N LEU A 247 4.71 -17.52 -3.18
CA LEU A 247 3.76 -16.41 -3.10
C LEU A 247 2.47 -16.70 -3.88
N ASP A 248 1.36 -16.18 -3.38
CA ASP A 248 0.08 -16.20 -4.07
C ASP A 248 0.01 -15.02 -5.06
N ALA A 249 -0.48 -15.26 -6.28
CA ALA A 249 -0.51 -14.25 -7.34
C ALA A 249 -1.44 -13.07 -6.98
N LEU A 250 -2.61 -13.35 -6.39
CA LEU A 250 -3.57 -12.32 -6.05
C LEU A 250 -3.10 -11.48 -4.85
N ALA A 251 -2.57 -12.12 -3.81
CA ALA A 251 -1.93 -11.44 -2.68
C ALA A 251 -0.74 -10.58 -3.15
N SER A 252 0.10 -11.15 -4.02
CA SER A 252 1.23 -10.43 -4.63
C SER A 252 0.78 -9.17 -5.37
N CYS A 253 -0.32 -9.25 -6.13
CA CYS A 253 -0.91 -8.08 -6.78
C CYS A 253 -1.27 -6.98 -5.78
N ARG A 254 -1.97 -7.33 -4.70
CA ARG A 254 -2.48 -6.33 -3.74
C ARG A 254 -1.37 -5.64 -2.95
N ASP A 255 -0.30 -6.36 -2.65
CA ASP A 255 0.75 -5.90 -1.73
C ASP A 255 1.99 -5.34 -2.45
N THR A 256 2.17 -5.60 -3.75
CA THR A 256 3.29 -5.05 -4.53
C THR A 256 2.94 -3.67 -5.07
N PRO A 257 3.57 -2.58 -4.60
CA PRO A 257 3.32 -1.26 -5.17
C PRO A 257 3.96 -1.12 -6.56
N LEU A 258 3.48 -0.15 -7.34
CA LEU A 258 4.05 0.28 -8.61
C LEU A 258 4.35 1.78 -8.55
N VAL A 259 5.37 2.24 -9.26
CA VAL A 259 5.69 3.67 -9.35
C VAL A 259 4.97 4.26 -10.55
N ILE A 260 4.00 5.15 -10.31
CA ILE A 260 3.26 5.89 -11.33
C ILE A 260 3.45 7.38 -11.05
N HIS A 261 3.93 8.15 -12.03
CA HIS A 261 4.25 9.58 -11.86
C HIS A 261 5.15 9.84 -10.64
N GLU A 262 6.21 9.04 -10.49
CA GLU A 262 7.17 9.11 -9.37
C GLU A 262 6.58 8.77 -7.98
N GLN A 263 5.30 8.39 -7.90
CA GLN A 263 4.64 8.01 -6.66
C GLN A 263 4.49 6.49 -6.57
N SER A 264 4.87 5.92 -5.43
CA SER A 264 4.62 4.51 -5.12
C SER A 264 3.16 4.33 -4.72
N VAL A 265 2.38 3.66 -5.57
CA VAL A 265 0.95 3.44 -5.38
C VAL A 265 0.60 1.96 -5.47
N ARG A 266 -0.27 1.50 -4.56
CA ARG A 266 -0.82 0.14 -4.61
C ARG A 266 -2.04 0.09 -5.52
N PRO A 267 -2.33 -1.07 -6.16
CA PRO A 267 -3.53 -1.21 -6.96
C PRO A 267 -4.78 -0.90 -6.15
N THR A 268 -5.73 -0.22 -6.77
CA THR A 268 -7.09 -0.04 -6.24
C THR A 268 -7.84 -1.37 -6.25
N HIS A 269 -7.64 -2.19 -7.27
CA HIS A 269 -8.24 -3.51 -7.42
C HIS A 269 -7.28 -4.48 -8.11
N CYS A 270 -7.47 -5.78 -7.86
CA CYS A 270 -6.70 -6.86 -8.45
C CYS A 270 -7.63 -7.98 -8.91
N GLU A 271 -7.39 -8.52 -10.10
CA GLU A 271 -8.14 -9.64 -10.65
C GLU A 271 -7.19 -10.75 -11.15
N LEU A 272 -7.68 -11.99 -11.19
CA LEU A 272 -6.96 -13.12 -11.78
C LEU A 272 -7.45 -13.34 -13.21
N LEU A 273 -6.49 -13.41 -14.13
CA LEU A 273 -6.70 -13.67 -15.54
C LEU A 273 -6.09 -15.02 -15.89
N VAL A 274 -6.81 -15.79 -16.70
CA VAL A 274 -6.30 -17.04 -17.26
C VAL A 274 -5.88 -16.74 -18.69
N LYS A 275 -4.58 -16.83 -18.98
CA LYS A 275 -4.02 -16.66 -20.32
C LYS A 275 -3.69 -18.03 -20.90
N GLU A 276 -4.24 -18.30 -22.08
CA GLU A 276 -3.86 -19.47 -22.86
C GLU A 276 -2.53 -19.16 -23.56
N ASP A 277 -1.46 -19.81 -23.11
CA ASP A 277 -0.15 -19.69 -23.76
C ASP A 277 -0.02 -20.77 -24.83
N GLU A 278 -0.69 -20.55 -25.97
CA GLU A 278 -0.66 -21.49 -27.10
C GLU A 278 0.76 -21.69 -27.66
N ALA A 279 1.67 -20.73 -27.47
CA ALA A 279 2.98 -20.72 -28.10
C ALA A 279 3.95 -21.77 -27.52
N LEU A 280 3.76 -22.19 -26.27
CA LEU A 280 4.69 -23.08 -25.56
C LEU A 280 4.10 -24.45 -25.22
N GLY A 281 2.82 -24.70 -25.53
CA GLY A 281 2.13 -25.93 -25.14
C GLY A 281 2.09 -26.15 -23.62
N ARG A 282 2.40 -25.12 -22.83
CA ARG A 282 2.17 -25.11 -21.38
C ARG A 282 0.69 -24.82 -21.17
N GLY A 283 0.10 -25.50 -20.19
CA GLY A 283 -1.29 -25.27 -19.81
C GLY A 283 -1.58 -23.80 -19.43
N PRO A 284 -2.84 -23.47 -19.17
CA PRO A 284 -3.28 -22.10 -18.89
C PRO A 284 -2.43 -21.45 -17.78
N LEU A 285 -1.88 -20.28 -18.09
CA LEU A 285 -1.11 -19.47 -17.15
C LEU A 285 -2.05 -18.54 -16.38
N VAL A 286 -2.06 -18.65 -15.05
CA VAL A 286 -2.80 -17.73 -14.18
C VAL A 286 -1.92 -16.51 -13.90
N VAL A 287 -2.41 -15.34 -14.27
CA VAL A 287 -1.73 -14.04 -14.11
C VAL A 287 -2.62 -13.13 -13.27
N ALA A 288 -2.04 -12.38 -12.33
CA ALA A 288 -2.79 -11.34 -11.62
C ALA A 288 -2.61 -9.99 -12.34
N ARG A 289 -3.70 -9.24 -12.51
CA ARG A 289 -3.70 -7.87 -13.06
C ARG A 289 -4.05 -6.88 -11.96
N GLY A 290 -3.20 -5.87 -11.81
CA GLY A 290 -3.46 -4.72 -10.96
C GLY A 290 -4.12 -3.59 -11.76
N HIS A 291 -5.04 -2.88 -11.11
CA HIS A 291 -5.72 -1.70 -11.65
C HIS A 291 -5.53 -0.52 -10.69
N TRP A 292 -5.18 0.65 -11.22
CA TRP A 292 -4.99 1.88 -10.45
C TRP A 292 -5.83 3.01 -11.03
N ASN A 293 -6.58 3.71 -10.19
CA ASN A 293 -7.22 4.97 -10.56
C ASN A 293 -6.36 6.12 -10.03
N VAL A 294 -5.64 6.80 -10.92
CA VAL A 294 -4.66 7.82 -10.55
C VAL A 294 -5.21 9.20 -10.87
N GLU A 295 -5.08 10.12 -9.91
CA GLU A 295 -5.44 11.52 -10.14
C GLU A 295 -4.46 12.15 -11.13
N GLU A 296 -4.97 12.66 -12.25
CA GLU A 296 -4.16 13.22 -13.33
C GLU A 296 -4.76 14.51 -13.88
N SER A 297 -3.95 15.56 -13.90
CA SER A 297 -4.38 16.88 -14.39
C SER A 297 -4.76 16.88 -15.88
N SER A 298 -4.27 15.94 -16.68
CA SER A 298 -4.66 15.78 -18.09
C SER A 298 -6.13 15.35 -18.24
N CYS A 299 -6.71 14.72 -17.22
CA CYS A 299 -8.13 14.34 -17.16
C CYS A 299 -9.00 15.37 -16.43
N ALA A 300 -8.43 16.49 -15.97
CA ALA A 300 -9.13 17.53 -15.22
C ALA A 300 -9.36 18.78 -16.10
N PRO A 301 -10.47 18.86 -16.87
CA PRO A 301 -10.80 20.05 -17.63
C PRO A 301 -10.93 21.29 -16.74
N LYS A 302 -10.72 22.46 -17.33
CA LYS A 302 -10.64 23.73 -16.59
C LYS A 302 -11.86 24.60 -16.84
N TRP A 303 -12.36 25.17 -15.74
CA TRP A 303 -13.41 26.18 -15.77
C TRP A 303 -12.87 27.55 -16.17
N VAL A 304 -13.55 28.19 -17.12
CA VAL A 304 -13.35 29.60 -17.49
C VAL A 304 -14.56 30.38 -17.05
N LEU A 305 -14.40 31.21 -16.01
CA LEU A 305 -15.50 31.96 -15.40
C LEU A 305 -16.08 32.97 -16.40
N ASN A 306 -17.41 32.99 -16.53
CA ASN A 306 -18.09 34.04 -17.26
C ASN A 306 -18.39 35.20 -16.29
N THR A 307 -18.07 36.44 -16.69
CA THR A 307 -18.23 37.64 -15.87
C THR A 307 -19.69 38.06 -15.68
N ASP A 308 -20.63 37.46 -16.42
CA ASP A 308 -22.05 37.79 -16.41
C ASP A 308 -22.79 37.22 -15.19
N SER A 309 -22.34 37.60 -14.00
CA SER A 309 -23.02 37.23 -12.76
C SER A 309 -24.24 38.11 -12.53
N GLN A 310 -25.43 37.51 -12.49
CA GLN A 310 -26.69 38.22 -12.33
C GLN A 310 -27.47 37.68 -11.13
N CYS A 311 -28.27 38.55 -10.51
CA CYS A 311 -29.20 38.11 -9.48
C CYS A 311 -30.30 37.27 -10.12
N PHE A 312 -30.37 36.00 -9.73
CA PHE A 312 -31.32 35.04 -10.28
C PHE A 312 -32.63 35.03 -9.50
N SER A 313 -32.54 35.12 -8.17
CA SER A 313 -33.70 35.23 -7.30
C SER A 313 -33.35 35.96 -6.01
N TYR A 314 -34.33 36.16 -5.13
CA TYR A 314 -34.13 36.84 -3.85
C TYR A 314 -32.97 36.21 -3.08
N ASN A 315 -31.95 37.01 -2.78
CA ASN A 315 -30.76 36.59 -2.04
C ASN A 315 -29.95 35.48 -2.74
N LYS A 316 -30.12 35.23 -4.05
CA LYS A 316 -29.32 34.26 -4.82
C LYS A 316 -28.73 34.89 -6.08
N LYS A 317 -27.41 34.76 -6.22
CA LYS A 317 -26.67 35.15 -7.41
C LYS A 317 -26.29 33.93 -8.23
N LYS A 318 -26.49 34.03 -9.55
CA LYS A 318 -26.10 33.02 -10.52
C LYS A 318 -24.67 33.29 -10.98
N TYR A 319 -23.87 32.24 -10.99
CA TYR A 319 -22.53 32.20 -11.54
C TYR A 319 -22.51 31.15 -12.65
N THR A 320 -21.85 31.47 -13.75
CA THR A 320 -21.67 30.55 -14.87
C THR A 320 -20.21 30.47 -15.25
N ALA A 321 -19.78 29.29 -15.70
CA ALA A 321 -18.45 29.08 -16.24
C ALA A 321 -18.52 28.10 -17.39
N VAL A 322 -17.63 28.27 -18.37
CA VAL A 322 -17.48 27.36 -19.50
C VAL A 322 -16.43 26.32 -19.13
N LEU A 323 -16.74 25.03 -19.31
CA LEU A 323 -15.78 23.96 -19.12
C LEU A 323 -14.97 23.78 -20.41
N THR A 324 -13.65 23.82 -20.29
CA THR A 324 -12.72 23.78 -21.43
C THR A 324 -11.68 22.68 -21.27
N GLY A 325 -11.14 22.19 -22.40
CA GLY A 325 -10.13 21.14 -22.40
C GLY A 325 -10.68 19.79 -21.93
N ILE A 326 -11.93 19.48 -22.25
CA ILE A 326 -12.54 18.18 -21.98
C ILE A 326 -11.87 17.15 -22.92
N PRO A 327 -11.21 16.10 -22.40
CA PRO A 327 -10.70 15.00 -23.22
C PRO A 327 -11.80 14.39 -24.11
N GLU A 328 -11.45 13.97 -25.32
CA GLU A 328 -12.41 13.44 -26.30
C GLU A 328 -13.13 12.18 -25.80
N GLU A 329 -12.50 11.45 -24.87
CA GLU A 329 -13.00 10.19 -24.34
C GLU A 329 -14.05 10.37 -23.23
N LEU A 330 -14.20 11.58 -22.68
CA LEU A 330 -15.15 11.86 -21.61
C LEU A 330 -16.48 12.39 -22.12
N ASP A 331 -17.60 11.99 -21.49
CA ASP A 331 -18.89 12.64 -21.75
C ASP A 331 -18.87 14.08 -21.22
N PRO A 332 -19.09 15.09 -22.07
CA PRO A 332 -18.93 16.48 -21.64
C PRO A 332 -19.93 16.94 -20.57
N ILE A 333 -21.13 16.37 -20.53
CA ILE A 333 -22.18 16.77 -19.56
C ILE A 333 -21.95 16.09 -18.22
N GLU A 334 -21.64 14.80 -18.22
CA GLU A 334 -21.28 14.06 -17.00
C GLU A 334 -20.04 14.67 -16.34
N THR A 335 -19.00 14.94 -17.13
CA THR A 335 -17.77 15.58 -16.64
C THR A 335 -18.05 16.95 -16.02
N CYS A 336 -19.01 17.71 -16.58
CA CYS A 336 -19.43 18.98 -16.00
C CYS A 336 -19.99 18.84 -14.59
N TYR A 337 -20.84 17.84 -14.33
CA TYR A 337 -21.38 17.61 -12.99
C TYR A 337 -20.31 17.15 -11.99
N GLU A 338 -19.22 16.57 -12.45
CA GLU A 338 -18.12 16.12 -11.59
C GLU A 338 -17.09 17.20 -11.30
N ALA A 339 -16.85 18.13 -12.23
CA ALA A 339 -15.79 19.13 -12.17
C ALA A 339 -16.08 20.22 -11.12
N PRO A 340 -15.34 20.26 -9.99
CA PRO A 340 -15.52 21.30 -8.98
C PRO A 340 -14.92 22.63 -9.45
N LEU A 341 -15.54 23.74 -9.04
CA LEU A 341 -15.00 25.09 -9.29
C LEU A 341 -14.67 25.76 -7.94
N PRO A 342 -13.41 26.13 -7.66
CA PRO A 342 -13.06 26.83 -6.42
C PRO A 342 -13.73 28.20 -6.36
N LEU A 343 -14.80 28.33 -5.59
CA LEU A 343 -15.57 29.56 -5.34
C LEU A 343 -15.71 29.79 -3.83
N PHE A 344 -15.40 31.02 -3.40
CA PHE A 344 -15.60 31.47 -2.02
C PHE A 344 -14.95 30.57 -0.95
N GLY A 345 -13.78 29.99 -1.25
CA GLY A 345 -13.06 29.10 -0.32
C GLY A 345 -13.61 27.67 -0.25
N SER A 346 -14.54 27.32 -1.13
CA SER A 346 -15.06 25.96 -1.31
C SER A 346 -14.88 25.52 -2.78
N ALA A 347 -15.03 24.24 -3.09
CA ALA A 347 -14.94 23.72 -4.46
C ALA A 347 -16.23 23.00 -4.87
N PRO A 348 -17.38 23.70 -4.93
CA PRO A 348 -18.66 23.08 -5.24
C PRO A 348 -18.75 22.63 -6.69
N LYS A 349 -19.41 21.49 -6.89
CA LYS A 349 -19.87 21.01 -8.21
C LYS A 349 -21.03 21.87 -8.72
N PRO A 350 -21.20 22.04 -10.04
CA PRO A 350 -22.31 22.82 -10.58
C PRO A 350 -23.66 22.17 -10.24
N GLN A 351 -24.69 23.01 -10.11
CA GLN A 351 -26.06 22.54 -9.86
C GLN A 351 -26.82 22.25 -11.17
N SER A 352 -26.37 22.78 -12.30
CA SER A 352 -26.87 22.43 -13.64
C SER A 352 -25.74 22.53 -14.66
N CYS A 353 -25.80 21.66 -15.66
CA CYS A 353 -24.87 21.59 -16.77
C CYS A 353 -25.65 21.54 -18.08
N ASP A 354 -25.33 22.44 -19.00
CA ASP A 354 -26.03 22.60 -20.27
C ASP A 354 -25.02 22.90 -21.39
N ARG A 355 -25.43 22.73 -22.66
CA ARG A 355 -24.65 23.21 -23.82
C ARG A 355 -25.17 24.56 -24.28
N ASP A 356 -24.27 25.47 -24.64
CA ASP A 356 -24.64 26.73 -25.29
C ASP A 356 -24.85 26.57 -26.81
N GLY A 357 -25.17 27.68 -27.49
CA GLY A 357 -25.36 27.71 -28.93
C GLY A 357 -24.11 27.34 -29.75
N ASP A 358 -22.93 27.43 -29.14
CA ASP A 358 -21.65 27.05 -29.75
C ASP A 358 -21.26 25.59 -29.39
N GLY A 359 -22.13 24.86 -28.69
CA GLY A 359 -21.90 23.48 -28.25
C GLY A 359 -20.97 23.33 -27.04
N ARG A 360 -20.52 24.44 -26.43
CA ARG A 360 -19.65 24.44 -25.25
C ARG A 360 -20.46 24.07 -24.01
N VAL A 361 -19.83 23.39 -23.07
CA VAL A 361 -20.48 23.00 -21.82
C VAL A 361 -20.39 24.12 -20.79
N ILE A 362 -21.53 24.51 -20.24
CA ILE A 362 -21.66 25.55 -19.21
C ILE A 362 -22.13 24.91 -17.92
N GLY A 363 -21.35 25.12 -16.87
CA GLY A 363 -21.77 24.85 -15.49
C GLY A 363 -22.44 26.09 -14.90
N THR A 364 -23.52 25.87 -14.14
CA THR A 364 -24.21 26.93 -13.42
C THR A 364 -24.21 26.67 -11.93
N TRP A 365 -23.84 27.70 -11.16
CA TRP A 365 -23.92 27.71 -9.71
C TRP A 365 -24.85 28.80 -9.18
N TYR A 366 -25.50 28.51 -8.05
CA TYR A 366 -26.33 29.47 -7.32
C TYR A 366 -25.85 29.60 -5.88
N PHE A 367 -25.38 30.80 -5.51
CA PHE A 367 -24.93 31.10 -4.15
C PHE A 367 -25.78 32.18 -3.51
N GLY A 368 -25.83 32.16 -2.18
CA GLY A 368 -26.42 33.22 -1.40
C GLY A 368 -25.64 34.53 -1.59
N ASP A 369 -26.32 35.60 -1.98
CA ASP A 369 -25.71 36.92 -2.11
C ASP A 369 -26.68 38.00 -1.61
N ALA A 370 -26.29 38.71 -0.55
CA ALA A 370 -27.09 39.76 0.06
C ALA A 370 -27.35 40.94 -0.89
N TYR A 371 -26.48 41.18 -1.87
CA TYR A 371 -26.69 42.21 -2.91
C TYR A 371 -27.83 41.85 -3.87
N CYS A 372 -28.22 40.57 -3.94
CA CYS A 372 -29.37 40.12 -4.71
C CYS A 372 -30.69 40.18 -3.94
N ARG A 373 -30.71 40.83 -2.76
CA ARG A 373 -31.96 41.26 -2.16
C ARG A 373 -32.37 42.55 -2.88
N PRO A 374 -33.54 42.60 -3.55
CA PRO A 374 -34.03 43.85 -4.09
C PRO A 374 -34.01 44.86 -2.95
N VAL A 375 -33.22 45.92 -3.12
CA VAL A 375 -33.14 46.97 -2.11
C VAL A 375 -34.56 47.48 -1.98
N LEU A 376 -35.13 47.36 -0.77
CA LEU A 376 -36.43 47.93 -0.42
C LEU A 376 -36.56 49.40 -0.83
N LYS A 377 -35.48 50.09 -1.24
CA LYS A 377 -35.48 51.39 -1.93
C LYS A 377 -36.44 51.46 -3.13
N ALA A 378 -36.59 50.43 -3.95
CA ALA A 378 -37.55 50.49 -5.07
C ALA A 378 -39.00 50.52 -4.58
N ILE A 379 -39.30 49.80 -3.49
CA ILE A 379 -40.62 49.81 -2.85
C ILE A 379 -40.82 51.09 -2.03
N GLN A 380 -39.79 51.60 -1.34
CA GLN A 380 -39.85 52.88 -0.62
C GLN A 380 -40.05 54.06 -1.57
N ASN A 381 -39.39 54.07 -2.74
CA ASN A 381 -39.58 55.09 -3.75
C ASN A 381 -40.98 55.00 -4.40
N TYR A 382 -41.52 53.80 -4.61
CA TYR A 382 -42.90 53.64 -5.07
C TYR A 382 -43.90 54.14 -4.02
N VAL A 383 -43.71 53.81 -2.74
CA VAL A 383 -44.56 54.26 -1.63
C VAL A 383 -44.46 55.77 -1.40
N SER A 384 -43.31 56.39 -1.65
CA SER A 384 -43.14 57.86 -1.53
C SER A 384 -43.65 58.65 -2.72
N THR A 385 -43.89 58.02 -3.88
CA THR A 385 -44.43 58.68 -5.08
C THR A 385 -45.96 58.54 -5.18
N VAL A 386 -46.56 57.66 -4.37
CA VAL A 386 -48.01 57.39 -4.31
C VAL A 386 -48.68 58.07 -3.09
N ARG A 387 -47.94 58.88 -2.33
CA ARG A 387 -48.49 59.86 -1.38
C ARG A 387 -48.30 61.26 -1.93
#